data_AF-A0A1Q7YJ46-F1
#
_entry.id   AF-A0A1Q7YJ46-F1
#
_cell.length_a   1.000
_cell.length_b   1.000
_cell.length_c   1.000
_cell.angle_alpha   90.00
_cell.angle_beta   90.00
_cell.angle_gamma   90.00
#
_symmetry.space_group_name_H-M   'P 1'
#
loop_
_entity.id
_entity.type
_entity.pdbx_description
1 polymer ?
#
loop_
_entity_poly.entity_id
_entity_poly.type
_entity_poly.pdbx_seq_one_letter_code
_entity_poly.pdbx_strand_id
1 'polypeptide(L)'
;MMDALWQELASGLHDSKQLAHVIIRLVAATLLGAIVGLQRESNRKPAGLRTHILASLATAAFVISCSSVGMSSDGLSRVIQGIITGIGFIGAGSILKLSEQHEIRGLTTAASVWMTAA
;
A
#
# COMPACT_ATOMS: atom_id res chain seq x y z
N MET A 1 -2.19 8.10 -29.86
CA MET A 1 -2.31 7.39 -28.55
C MET A 1 -0.95 6.91 -28.07
N MET A 2 -0.18 6.19 -28.89
CA MET A 2 1.17 5.74 -28.52
C MET A 2 2.14 6.91 -28.31
N ASP A 3 2.08 7.95 -29.13
CA ASP A 3 2.95 9.14 -28.99
C ASP A 3 2.63 9.98 -27.75
N ALA A 4 1.36 10.05 -27.34
CA ALA A 4 0.94 10.72 -26.11
C ALA A 4 1.43 9.96 -24.86
N LEU A 5 1.39 8.63 -24.91
CA LEU A 5 1.88 7.77 -23.83
C LEU A 5 3.42 7.83 -23.74
N TRP A 6 4.11 7.90 -24.87
CA TRP A 6 5.55 8.15 -24.93
C TRP A 6 5.92 9.56 -24.45
N GLN A 7 5.12 10.59 -24.75
CA GLN A 7 5.36 11.95 -24.27
C GLN A 7 5.13 12.09 -22.77
N GLU A 8 4.11 11.45 -22.20
CA GLU A 8 3.87 11.39 -20.74
C GLU A 8 4.98 10.62 -20.01
N LEU A 9 5.45 9.50 -20.58
CA LEU A 9 6.59 8.76 -20.03
C LEU A 9 7.91 9.54 -20.14
N ALA A 10 8.13 10.26 -21.24
CA ALA A 10 9.34 11.03 -21.48
C ALA A 10 9.35 12.39 -20.74
N SER A 11 8.20 12.99 -20.47
CA SER A 11 8.08 14.24 -19.69
C SER A 11 8.38 14.01 -18.21
N GLY A 12 7.98 12.86 -17.66
CA GLY A 12 8.32 12.46 -16.28
C GLY A 12 9.82 12.21 -16.04
N LEU A 13 10.61 12.00 -17.09
CA LEU A 13 12.06 11.81 -17.02
C LEU A 13 12.86 13.13 -16.97
N HIS A 14 12.22 14.29 -17.26
CA HIS A 14 12.93 15.58 -17.29
C HIS A 14 13.33 16.08 -15.89
N ASP A 15 12.59 15.70 -14.83
CA ASP A 15 12.93 16.01 -13.45
C ASP A 15 13.52 14.79 -12.73
N SER A 16 14.82 14.59 -12.96
CA SER A 16 15.61 13.51 -12.34
C SER A 16 15.53 13.49 -10.81
N LYS A 17 15.34 14.65 -10.15
CA LYS A 17 15.22 14.73 -8.69
C LYS A 17 13.86 14.25 -8.22
N GLN A 18 12.78 14.65 -8.90
CA GLN A 18 11.44 14.17 -8.61
C GLN A 18 11.34 12.66 -8.83
N LEU A 19 11.88 12.17 -9.96
CA LEU A 19 11.91 10.74 -10.26
C LEU A 19 12.67 9.94 -9.19
N ALA A 20 13.84 10.43 -8.76
CA ALA A 20 14.60 9.81 -7.69
C ALA A 20 13.81 9.74 -6.37
N HIS A 21 13.13 10.82 -5.98
CA HIS A 21 12.29 10.82 -4.77
C HIS A 21 11.14 9.81 -4.87
N VAL A 22 10.47 9.72 -6.02
CA VAL A 22 9.39 8.75 -6.25
C VAL A 22 9.91 7.33 -6.12
N ILE A 23 10.99 6.99 -6.84
CA ILE A 23 11.59 5.66 -6.83
C ILE A 23 12.02 5.27 -5.41
N ILE A 24 12.73 6.16 -4.70
CA ILE A 24 13.21 5.90 -3.34
C ILE A 24 12.02 5.60 -2.40
N ARG A 25 10.94 6.37 -2.48
CA ARG A 25 9.75 6.16 -1.62
C ARG A 25 9.03 4.85 -1.95
N LEU A 26 8.90 4.49 -3.23
CA LEU A 26 8.29 3.23 -3.65
C LEU A 26 9.14 2.01 -3.25
N VAL A 27 10.46 2.11 -3.41
CA VAL A 27 11.40 1.07 -2.97
C VAL A 27 11.36 0.94 -1.45
N ALA A 28 11.39 2.05 -0.70
CA ALA A 28 11.28 2.02 0.75
C ALA A 28 9.97 1.38 1.21
N ALA A 29 8.83 1.77 0.64
CA ALA A 29 7.52 1.16 0.93
C ALA A 29 7.54 -0.35 0.67
N THR A 30 8.05 -0.76 -0.50
CA THR A 30 8.19 -2.17 -0.87
C THR A 30 9.05 -2.94 0.12
N LEU A 31 10.20 -2.40 0.53
CA LEU A 31 11.10 -3.04 1.47
C LEU A 31 10.47 -3.18 2.86
N LEU A 32 9.80 -2.13 3.35
CA LEU A 32 9.11 -2.17 4.64
C LEU A 32 7.97 -3.20 4.63
N GLY A 33 7.15 -3.20 3.58
CA GLY A 33 6.13 -4.23 3.37
C GLY A 33 6.75 -5.63 3.26
N ALA A 34 7.89 -5.75 2.59
CA ALA A 34 8.59 -7.02 2.46
C ALA A 34 9.12 -7.55 3.80
N ILE A 35 9.70 -6.70 4.64
CA ILE A 35 10.23 -7.08 5.95
C ILE A 35 9.12 -7.69 6.82
N VAL A 36 7.99 -7.00 6.94
CA VAL A 36 6.84 -7.49 7.72
C VAL A 36 6.29 -8.77 7.07
N GLY A 37 6.08 -8.75 5.76
CA GLY A 37 5.52 -9.88 5.02
C GLY A 37 6.39 -11.14 5.08
N LEU A 38 7.72 -11.02 5.04
CA LEU A 38 8.66 -12.11 5.23
C LEU A 38 8.54 -12.72 6.62
N GLN A 39 8.47 -11.87 7.66
CA GLN A 39 8.25 -12.35 9.02
C GLN A 39 6.92 -13.09 9.15
N ARG A 40 5.84 -12.60 8.51
CA ARG A 40 4.54 -13.27 8.51
C ARG A 40 4.61 -14.64 7.83
N GLU A 41 5.16 -14.69 6.63
CA GLU A 41 5.23 -15.90 5.82
C GLU A 41 6.14 -16.96 6.46
N SER A 42 7.30 -16.56 6.97
CA SER A 42 8.22 -17.46 7.68
C SER A 42 7.58 -18.08 8.93
N ASN A 43 6.70 -17.34 9.61
CA ASN A 43 5.96 -17.83 10.77
C ASN A 43 4.65 -18.57 10.40
N ARG A 44 4.46 -18.89 9.11
CA ARG A 44 3.26 -19.54 8.55
C ARG A 44 1.96 -18.85 8.93
N LYS A 45 2.00 -17.53 8.99
CA LYS A 45 0.84 -16.74 9.36
C LYS A 45 0.05 -16.29 8.12
N PRO A 46 -1.27 -16.07 8.25
CA PRO A 46 -2.07 -15.53 7.15
C PRO A 46 -1.60 -14.13 6.75
N ALA A 47 -1.78 -13.80 5.46
CA ALA A 47 -1.20 -12.66 4.74
C ALA A 47 0.33 -12.63 4.85
N GLY A 48 1.00 -13.09 3.78
CA GLY A 48 2.46 -13.21 3.71
C GLY A 48 3.11 -12.04 2.98
N LEU A 49 4.26 -12.33 2.36
CA LEU A 49 5.09 -11.36 1.66
C LEU A 49 4.36 -10.53 0.61
N ARG A 50 3.66 -11.21 -0.31
CA ARG A 50 2.95 -10.56 -1.43
C ARG A 50 1.90 -9.56 -0.94
N THR A 51 1.16 -9.92 0.12
CA THR A 51 0.10 -9.04 0.65
C THR A 51 0.65 -7.74 1.20
N HIS A 52 1.71 -7.81 2.01
CA HIS A 52 2.28 -6.62 2.64
C HIS A 52 3.06 -5.74 1.64
N ILE A 53 3.73 -6.35 0.65
CA ILE A 53 4.35 -5.60 -0.47
C ILE A 53 3.28 -4.87 -1.28
N LEU A 54 2.23 -5.55 -1.71
CA LEU A 54 1.21 -4.94 -2.58
C LEU A 54 0.44 -3.85 -1.85
N ALA A 55 0.10 -4.05 -0.57
CA ALA A 55 -0.60 -3.05 0.23
C ALA A 55 0.23 -1.77 0.43
N SER A 56 1.49 -1.91 0.87
CA SER A 56 2.41 -0.78 1.08
C SER A 56 2.74 -0.03 -0.21
N LEU A 57 3.06 -0.77 -1.28
CA LEU A 57 3.40 -0.19 -2.58
C LEU A 57 2.22 0.53 -3.22
N ALA A 58 1.02 -0.06 -3.18
CA ALA A 58 -0.18 0.56 -3.76
C ALA A 58 -0.53 1.87 -3.03
N THR A 59 -0.53 1.88 -1.69
CA THR A 59 -0.79 3.11 -0.94
C THR A 59 0.24 4.18 -1.24
N ALA A 60 1.54 3.84 -1.22
CA ALA A 60 2.60 4.78 -1.52
C ALA A 60 2.44 5.37 -2.94
N ALA A 61 2.15 4.54 -3.93
CA ALA A 61 1.94 4.97 -5.31
C ALA A 61 0.75 5.94 -5.42
N PHE A 62 -0.40 5.63 -4.81
CA PHE A 62 -1.57 6.51 -4.85
C PHE A 62 -1.31 7.86 -4.18
N VAL A 63 -0.74 7.87 -2.98
CA VAL A 63 -0.45 9.11 -2.24
C VAL A 63 0.56 9.97 -3.00
N ILE A 64 1.62 9.37 -3.53
CA ILE A 64 2.63 10.08 -4.34
C ILE A 64 1.98 10.69 -5.59
N SER A 65 1.22 9.90 -6.36
CA SER A 65 0.56 10.37 -7.59
C SER A 65 -0.42 11.51 -7.32
N CYS A 66 -1.21 11.45 -6.25
CA CYS A 66 -2.11 12.55 -5.89
C CYS A 66 -1.35 13.80 -5.46
N SER A 67 -0.25 13.64 -4.72
CA SER A 67 0.59 14.77 -4.31
C SER A 67 1.34 15.42 -5.47
N SER A 68 1.74 14.66 -6.50
CA SER A 68 2.51 15.16 -7.64
C SER A 68 1.68 15.99 -8.62
N VAL A 69 0.36 15.81 -8.65
CA VAL A 69 -0.55 16.60 -9.50
C VAL A 69 -1.06 17.88 -8.81
N GLY A 70 -0.48 18.25 -7.67
CA GLY A 70 -0.86 19.48 -6.94
C GLY A 70 -2.24 19.43 -6.30
N MET A 71 -2.73 18.23 -5.95
CA MET A 71 -4.03 18.07 -5.29
C MET A 71 -4.09 18.85 -3.97
N SER A 72 -5.22 19.50 -3.71
CA SER A 72 -5.43 20.22 -2.44
C SER A 72 -5.32 19.28 -1.24
N SER A 73 -4.97 19.82 -0.07
CA SER A 73 -4.88 19.03 1.18
C SER A 73 -6.19 18.32 1.50
N ASP A 74 -7.33 18.94 1.19
CA ASP A 74 -8.66 18.37 1.36
C ASP A 74 -8.92 17.21 0.37
N GLY A 75 -8.52 17.37 -0.90
CA GLY A 75 -8.56 16.29 -1.88
C GLY A 75 -7.67 15.10 -1.47
N LEU A 76 -6.45 15.37 -1.03
CA LEU A 76 -5.52 14.33 -0.56
C LEU A 76 -6.07 13.62 0.68
N SER A 77 -6.69 14.35 1.60
CA SER A 77 -7.33 13.77 2.79
C SER A 77 -8.44 12.80 2.42
N ARG A 78 -9.27 13.12 1.41
CA ARG A 78 -10.30 12.19 0.90
C ARG A 78 -9.72 10.94 0.27
N VAL A 79 -8.63 11.06 -0.50
CA VAL A 79 -7.94 9.91 -1.07
C VAL A 79 -7.41 9.01 0.05
N ILE A 80 -6.76 9.58 1.06
CA ILE A 80 -6.25 8.84 2.22
C ILE A 80 -7.40 8.15 2.98
N GLN A 81 -8.53 8.83 3.19
CA GLN A 81 -9.72 8.22 3.81
C GLN A 81 -10.24 7.01 3.01
N GLY A 82 -10.27 7.12 1.67
CA GLY A 82 -10.63 6.02 0.79
C GLY A 82 -9.66 4.83 0.89
N ILE A 83 -8.35 5.10 0.92
CA ILE A 83 -7.31 4.08 1.10
C ILE A 83 -7.48 3.39 2.46
N ILE A 84 -7.59 4.14 3.55
CA ILE A 84 -7.77 3.59 4.91
C ILE A 84 -9.02 2.70 4.98
N THR A 85 -10.12 3.12 4.33
CA THR A 85 -11.35 2.34 4.25
C THR A 85 -11.13 1.02 3.50
N GLY A 86 -10.47 1.06 2.34
CA GLY A 86 -10.17 -0.14 1.54
C GLY A 86 -9.24 -1.13 2.27
N ILE A 87 -8.20 -0.62 2.92
CA ILE A 87 -7.29 -1.43 3.75
C ILE A 87 -8.04 -2.02 4.95
N GLY A 88 -8.93 -1.24 5.58
CA GLY A 88 -9.81 -1.73 6.65
C GLY A 88 -10.69 -2.90 6.20
N PHE A 89 -11.23 -2.85 4.98
CA PHE A 89 -11.99 -3.95 4.39
C PHE A 89 -11.13 -5.21 4.17
N ILE A 90 -9.92 -5.07 3.62
CA ILE A 90 -8.98 -6.18 3.43
C ILE A 90 -8.59 -6.79 4.79
N GLY A 91 -8.31 -5.94 5.78
CA GLY A 91 -7.99 -6.36 7.13
C GLY A 91 -9.14 -7.13 7.78
N ALA A 92 -10.38 -6.60 7.69
CA ALA A 92 -11.57 -7.27 8.19
C ALA A 92 -11.78 -8.66 7.54
N GLY A 93 -11.51 -8.79 6.24
CA GLY A 93 -11.56 -10.08 5.54
C GLY A 93 -10.57 -11.13 6.05
N SER A 94 -9.54 -10.72 6.80
CA SER A 94 -8.60 -11.65 7.45
C SER A 94 -9.03 -12.10 8.85
N ILE A 95 -10.09 -11.50 9.42
CA ILE A 95 -10.61 -11.85 10.75
C ILE A 95 -11.65 -12.95 10.61
N LEU A 96 -11.41 -14.08 11.28
CA LEU A 96 -12.30 -15.23 11.27
C LEU A 96 -12.90 -15.45 12.66
N LYS A 97 -14.21 -15.67 12.72
CA LYS A 97 -14.94 -16.02 13.94
C LYS A 97 -15.33 -17.50 13.87
N LEU A 98 -14.77 -18.34 14.73
CA LEU A 98 -15.12 -19.75 14.81
C LEU A 98 -16.26 -19.95 15.80
N SER A 99 -17.44 -20.27 15.28
CA SER A 99 -18.71 -20.33 16.01
C SER A 99 -18.71 -21.31 17.18
N GLU A 100 -18.01 -22.44 17.04
CA GLU A 100 -18.01 -23.49 18.07
C GLU A 100 -17.11 -23.17 19.27
N GLN A 101 -16.12 -22.30 19.10
CA GLN A 101 -15.05 -22.09 20.07
C GLN A 101 -15.04 -20.69 20.69
N HIS A 102 -15.96 -19.81 20.27
CA HIS A 102 -15.94 -18.37 20.62
C HIS A 102 -14.58 -17.69 20.37
N GLU A 103 -13.76 -18.26 19.47
CA GLU A 103 -12.40 -17.81 19.20
C GLU A 103 -12.39 -16.88 17.98
N ILE A 104 -11.72 -15.72 18.11
CA ILE A 104 -11.46 -14.79 17.02
C ILE A 104 -10.01 -14.94 16.59
N ARG A 105 -9.79 -15.25 15.31
CA ARG A 105 -8.45 -15.37 14.70
C ARG A 105 -8.23 -14.28 13.66
N GLY A 106 -6.96 -13.97 13.40
CA GLY A 106 -6.58 -13.06 12.32
C GLY A 106 -6.53 -11.56 12.69
N LEU A 107 -6.88 -11.18 13.93
CA LEU A 107 -6.79 -9.78 14.40
C LEU A 107 -5.40 -9.16 14.16
N THR A 108 -4.33 -9.87 14.50
CA THR A 108 -2.95 -9.38 14.27
C THR A 108 -2.59 -9.33 12.79
N THR A 109 -3.15 -10.22 11.96
CA THR A 109 -2.95 -10.16 10.50
C THR A 109 -3.67 -8.95 9.91
N ALA A 110 -4.90 -8.66 10.36
CA ALA A 110 -5.61 -7.46 9.96
C ALA A 110 -4.82 -6.20 10.33
N ALA A 111 -4.32 -6.14 11.57
CA ALA A 111 -3.51 -5.04 12.05
C ALA A 111 -2.18 -4.92 11.30
N SER A 112 -1.52 -6.03 10.92
CA SER A 112 -0.24 -5.98 10.21
C SER A 112 -0.40 -5.45 8.79
N VAL A 113 -1.43 -5.89 8.06
CA VAL A 113 -1.72 -5.35 6.72
C VAL A 113 -2.04 -3.86 6.81
N TRP A 114 -2.85 -3.47 7.81
CA TRP A 114 -3.19 -2.07 8.05
C TRP A 114 -1.95 -1.21 8.31
N MET A 115 -1.10 -1.65 9.25
CA MET A 115 0.14 -0.97 9.59
C MET A 115 1.07 -0.81 8.39
N THR A 116 1.24 -1.85 7.56
CA THR A 116 2.15 -1.74 6.40
C THR A 116 1.63 -0.84 5.29
N ALA A 117 0.32 -0.64 5.22
CA ALA A 117 -0.29 0.21 4.22
C ALA A 117 -0.38 1.68 4.65
N ALA A 118 -0.30 1.97 5.95
CA ALA A 118 -0.36 3.31 6.53
C ALA A 118 1.01 4.02 6.48
#